data_AF-A0A1C4NKZ3-F1
#
_entry.id   AF-A0A1C4NKZ3-F1
#
_cell.length_a   1.000
_cell.length_b   1.000
_cell.length_c   1.000
_cell.angle_alpha   90.00
_cell.angle_beta   90.00
_cell.angle_gamma   90.00
#
_symmetry.space_group_name_H-M   'P 1'
#
loop_
_entity.id
_entity.type
_entity.pdbx_description
1 polymer ?
#
loop_
_entity_poly.entity_id
_entity_poly.type
_entity_poly.pdbx_seq_one_letter_code
_entity_poly.pdbx_strand_id
1 'polypeptide(L)'
;MDDRTRYEAVSSRDARFDGAFFFAVVTTGIYCRPSCPAVTPKRANVRFYPTAAAAQAGGFRACRRCRPDAVPGSAEWNVRADVVGRAMRLIGDGVVDREGVPGLAGRLGYSARQVQRQLTAELGAGPVALARAQRSHTARVLLQTTPLPVTEIAFAAGFASVRQFNDTIRQIYARTPSALRAEAGTGLGGGRREGLRAGIPLRLAHRGPYATAALFDLLAAEAVARIEEVAGTPGSRTYRRTLRLPYGSGLASVD
;
A
#
# COMPACT_ATOMS: atom_id res chain seq x y z
N MET A 1 0.72 22.56 3.22
CA MET A 1 -0.14 22.75 2.03
C MET A 1 -1.53 23.11 2.48
N ASP A 2 -2.09 24.21 1.97
CA ASP A 2 -3.46 24.64 2.29
C ASP A 2 -4.51 23.88 1.45
N ASP A 3 -5.78 24.05 1.81
CA ASP A 3 -6.88 23.35 1.13
C ASP A 3 -7.16 23.85 -0.28
N ARG A 4 -6.76 25.09 -0.59
CA ARG A 4 -6.87 25.65 -1.94
C ARG A 4 -5.91 24.94 -2.89
N THR A 5 -4.63 24.85 -2.52
CA THR A 5 -3.60 24.14 -3.31
C THR A 5 -3.97 22.66 -3.48
N ARG A 6 -4.48 22.00 -2.44
CA ARG A 6 -4.95 20.62 -2.54
C ARG A 6 -6.10 20.47 -3.54
N TYR A 7 -7.05 21.41 -3.54
CA TYR A 7 -8.16 21.36 -4.49
C TYR A 7 -7.73 21.65 -5.93
N GLU A 8 -6.78 22.56 -6.13
CA GLU A 8 -6.17 22.82 -7.44
C GLU A 8 -5.49 21.55 -7.98
N ALA A 9 -4.70 20.85 -7.15
CA ALA A 9 -4.08 19.57 -7.51
C ALA A 9 -5.11 18.47 -7.87
N VAL A 10 -6.24 18.42 -7.18
CA VAL A 10 -7.36 17.51 -7.53
C VAL A 10 -8.00 17.93 -8.86
N SER A 11 -8.19 19.22 -9.08
CA SER A 11 -8.84 19.75 -10.29
C SER A 11 -7.99 19.56 -11.54
N SER A 12 -6.67 19.68 -11.41
CA SER A 12 -5.69 19.40 -12.48
C SER A 12 -5.33 17.92 -12.63
N ARG A 13 -5.82 17.05 -11.73
CA ARG A 13 -5.51 15.61 -11.67
C ARG A 13 -4.01 15.31 -11.58
N ASP A 14 -3.29 16.13 -10.83
CA ASP A 14 -1.83 16.06 -10.76
C ASP A 14 -1.35 14.84 -9.96
N ALA A 15 -0.77 13.86 -10.66
CA ALA A 15 -0.27 12.63 -10.08
C ALA A 15 0.93 12.81 -9.14
N ARG A 16 1.63 13.95 -9.19
CA ARG A 16 2.75 14.25 -8.27
C ARG A 16 2.30 14.35 -6.81
N PHE A 17 1.03 14.69 -6.58
CA PHE A 17 0.45 14.79 -5.24
C PHE A 17 -0.19 13.49 -4.75
N ASP A 18 -0.22 12.46 -5.59
CA ASP A 18 -0.82 11.20 -5.17
C ASP A 18 -0.01 10.54 -4.05
N GLY A 19 -0.64 10.40 -2.87
CA GLY A 19 -0.02 9.84 -1.68
C GLY A 19 0.44 10.90 -0.69
N ALA A 20 0.69 12.13 -1.17
CA ALA A 20 0.92 13.28 -0.32
C ALA A 20 -0.34 13.67 0.48
N PHE A 21 -1.51 13.49 -0.14
CA PHE A 21 -2.81 13.56 0.54
C PHE A 21 -3.86 12.75 -0.22
N PHE A 22 -5.03 12.63 0.39
CA PHE A 22 -6.24 12.03 -0.13
C PHE A 22 -7.38 13.02 0.01
N PHE A 23 -8.37 12.92 -0.86
CA PHE A 23 -9.59 13.71 -0.74
C PHE A 23 -10.80 12.80 -0.65
N ALA A 24 -11.81 13.20 0.13
CA ALA A 24 -13.05 12.48 0.26
C ALA A 24 -14.25 13.36 -0.11
N VAL A 25 -15.24 12.74 -0.73
CA VAL A 25 -16.44 13.42 -1.22
C VAL A 25 -17.61 13.04 -0.33
N VAL A 26 -18.03 14.00 0.52
CA VAL A 26 -19.04 13.80 1.57
C VAL A 26 -20.34 13.22 1.02
N THR A 27 -20.80 13.72 -0.12
CA THR A 27 -22.07 13.27 -0.74
C THR A 27 -22.05 11.82 -1.24
N THR A 28 -20.87 11.23 -1.45
CA THR A 28 -20.74 9.86 -1.96
C THR A 28 -20.16 8.88 -0.94
N GLY A 29 -19.56 9.39 0.15
CA GLY A 29 -18.83 8.57 1.12
C GLY A 29 -17.57 7.91 0.53
N ILE A 30 -16.97 8.48 -0.53
CA ILE A 30 -15.81 7.91 -1.22
C ILE A 30 -14.58 8.80 -1.01
N TYR A 31 -13.43 8.18 -0.72
CA TYR A 31 -12.12 8.86 -0.82
C TYR A 31 -11.32 8.41 -2.05
N CYS A 32 -10.49 9.32 -2.53
CA CYS A 32 -9.77 9.29 -3.80
C CYS A 32 -8.34 9.83 -3.63
N ARG A 33 -7.50 9.55 -4.62
CA ARG A 33 -6.20 10.20 -4.81
C ARG A 33 -6.36 11.41 -5.73
N PRO A 34 -5.50 12.45 -5.64
CA PRO A 34 -5.54 13.65 -6.49
C PRO A 34 -5.71 13.40 -7.99
N SER A 35 -5.01 12.41 -8.56
CA SER A 35 -5.10 12.06 -9.99
C SER A 35 -6.34 11.25 -10.40
N CYS A 36 -7.37 11.19 -9.56
CA CYS A 36 -8.56 10.38 -9.83
C CYS A 36 -9.21 10.80 -11.17
N PRO A 37 -9.43 9.86 -12.11
CA PRO A 37 -10.05 10.18 -13.40
C PRO A 37 -11.57 10.37 -13.32
N ALA A 38 -12.16 10.30 -12.12
CA ALA A 38 -13.56 10.62 -11.91
C ALA A 38 -13.83 12.10 -12.17
N VAL A 39 -15.12 12.46 -12.28
CA VAL A 39 -15.53 13.86 -12.37
C VAL A 39 -15.10 14.58 -11.10
N THR A 40 -14.46 15.74 -11.26
CA THR A 40 -13.98 16.57 -10.15
C THR A 40 -15.19 17.04 -9.32
N PRO A 41 -15.28 16.68 -8.04
CA PRO A 41 -16.39 17.08 -7.17
C PRO A 41 -16.36 18.59 -6.88
N LYS A 42 -17.52 19.17 -6.57
CA LYS A 42 -17.59 20.56 -6.09
C LYS A 42 -16.78 20.71 -4.79
N ARG A 43 -15.99 21.78 -4.70
CA ARG A 43 -15.15 22.13 -3.53
C ARG A 43 -15.88 21.98 -2.18
N ALA A 44 -17.12 22.44 -2.08
CA ALA A 44 -17.90 22.39 -0.84
C ALA A 44 -18.11 20.96 -0.29
N ASN A 45 -18.07 19.95 -1.16
CA ASN A 45 -18.25 18.55 -0.79
C ASN A 45 -16.93 17.81 -0.51
N VAL A 46 -15.79 18.50 -0.59
CA VAL A 46 -14.47 17.89 -0.48
C VAL A 46 -13.89 18.08 0.92
N ARG A 47 -13.35 16.99 1.48
CA ARG A 47 -12.52 16.97 2.69
C ARG A 47 -11.16 16.37 2.34
N PHE A 48 -10.09 16.87 2.96
CA PHE A 48 -8.74 16.37 2.73
C PHE A 48 -8.25 15.56 3.93
N TYR A 49 -7.49 14.51 3.64
CA TYR A 49 -6.91 13.61 4.62
C TYR A 49 -5.43 13.37 4.30
N PRO A 50 -4.53 13.33 5.30
CA PRO A 50 -3.12 13.06 5.06
C PRO A 50 -2.85 11.60 4.64
N THR A 51 -3.68 10.65 5.09
CA THR A 51 -3.50 9.22 4.80
C THR A 51 -4.81 8.54 4.41
N ALA A 52 -4.71 7.43 3.69
CA ALA A 52 -5.86 6.56 3.41
C ALA A 52 -6.49 6.04 4.72
N ALA A 53 -5.68 5.74 5.73
CA ALA A 53 -6.15 5.32 7.04
C ALA A 53 -7.02 6.40 7.71
N ALA A 54 -6.63 7.67 7.63
CA ALA A 54 -7.42 8.78 8.16
C ALA A 54 -8.77 8.93 7.43
N ALA A 55 -8.78 8.80 6.10
CA ALA A 55 -10.03 8.84 5.33
C ALA A 55 -10.95 7.65 5.68
N GLN A 56 -10.39 6.45 5.84
CA GLN A 56 -11.14 5.26 6.26
C GLN A 56 -11.70 5.41 7.68
N ALA A 57 -10.93 5.99 8.61
CA ALA A 57 -11.38 6.29 9.96
C ALA A 57 -12.52 7.33 9.96
N GLY A 58 -12.51 8.25 9.00
CA GLY A 58 -13.61 9.18 8.73
C GLY A 58 -14.86 8.55 8.08
N GLY A 59 -14.89 7.22 7.89
CA GLY A 59 -16.04 6.49 7.36
C GLY A 59 -16.12 6.45 5.83
N PHE A 60 -15.09 6.91 5.13
CA PHE A 60 -15.07 6.91 3.66
C PHE A 60 -14.54 5.60 3.10
N ARG A 61 -15.23 5.04 2.10
CA ARG A 61 -14.75 3.87 1.36
C ARG A 61 -13.79 4.25 0.24
N ALA A 62 -12.91 3.33 -0.15
CA ALA A 62 -11.96 3.56 -1.23
C ALA A 62 -12.66 3.69 -2.59
N CYS A 63 -12.19 4.63 -3.41
CA CYS A 63 -12.61 4.73 -4.79
C CYS A 63 -12.15 3.51 -5.61
N ARG A 64 -13.11 2.82 -6.24
CA ARG A 64 -12.84 1.63 -7.06
C ARG A 64 -12.13 1.96 -8.36
N ARG A 65 -12.25 3.20 -8.85
CA ARG A 65 -11.66 3.67 -10.11
C ARG A 65 -10.19 4.05 -9.95
N CYS A 66 -9.86 4.92 -8.98
CA CYS A 66 -8.47 5.39 -8.80
C CYS A 66 -7.65 4.55 -7.81
N ARG A 67 -8.28 3.64 -7.06
CA ARG A 67 -7.61 2.71 -6.13
C ARG A 67 -6.61 3.42 -5.20
N PRO A 68 -7.09 4.39 -4.39
CA PRO A 68 -6.23 5.27 -3.60
C PRO A 68 -5.39 4.52 -2.56
N ASP A 69 -5.86 3.38 -2.08
CA ASP A 69 -5.17 2.45 -1.20
C ASP A 69 -3.91 1.84 -1.82
N ALA A 70 -3.80 1.81 -3.16
CA ALA A 70 -2.63 1.29 -3.87
C ALA A 70 -1.51 2.32 -4.05
N VAL A 71 -1.66 3.50 -3.45
CA VAL A 71 -0.65 4.54 -3.47
C VAL A 71 0.22 4.39 -2.22
N PRO A 72 1.57 4.32 -2.33
CA PRO A 72 2.46 4.02 -1.20
C PRO A 72 2.58 5.13 -0.13
N GLY A 73 1.55 5.95 0.07
CA GLY A 73 1.63 7.17 0.90
C GLY A 73 2.61 8.20 0.31
N SER A 74 2.97 9.21 1.10
CA SER A 74 3.97 10.21 0.69
C SER A 74 5.36 9.59 0.69
N ALA A 75 6.15 9.84 -0.36
CA ALA A 75 7.55 9.41 -0.43
C ALA A 75 8.40 9.98 0.71
N GLU A 76 7.99 11.12 1.28
CA GLU A 76 8.65 11.76 2.42
C GLU A 76 8.77 10.82 3.63
N TRP A 77 7.79 9.92 3.85
CA TRP A 77 7.82 8.98 4.96
C TRP A 77 8.96 7.96 4.87
N ASN A 78 9.47 7.71 3.66
CA ASN A 78 10.58 6.78 3.45
C ASN A 78 11.93 7.40 3.82
N VAL A 79 12.06 8.73 3.67
CA VAL A 79 13.32 9.45 3.93
C VAL A 79 13.36 10.10 5.32
N ARG A 80 12.19 10.40 5.92
CA ARG A 80 12.13 11.00 7.26
C ARG A 80 12.75 10.07 8.31
N ALA A 81 13.69 10.62 9.08
CA ALA A 81 14.35 9.93 10.18
C ALA A 81 13.63 10.10 11.53
N ASP A 82 12.58 10.92 11.58
CA ASP A 82 11.79 11.14 12.80
C ASP A 82 10.94 9.93 13.21
N VAL A 83 10.28 10.06 14.35
CA VAL A 83 9.48 8.99 14.96
C VAL A 83 8.33 8.57 14.05
N VAL A 84 7.68 9.50 13.34
CA VAL A 84 6.54 9.23 12.47
C VAL A 84 6.98 8.45 11.22
N GLY A 85 8.05 8.89 10.55
CA GLY A 85 8.63 8.18 9.41
C GLY A 85 9.10 6.78 9.79
N ARG A 86 9.82 6.64 10.91
CA ARG A 86 10.24 5.33 11.44
C ARG A 86 9.04 4.44 11.78
N ALA A 87 8.00 4.99 12.41
CA ALA A 87 6.80 4.24 12.75
C ALA A 87 6.07 3.73 11.50
N MET A 88 5.94 4.56 10.46
CA MET A 88 5.32 4.16 9.20
C MET A 88 6.05 2.99 8.53
N ARG A 89 7.39 3.02 8.53
CA ARG A 89 8.21 1.89 8.04
C ARG A 89 7.99 0.62 8.86
N LEU A 90 8.04 0.71 10.18
CA LEU A 90 7.80 -0.44 11.06
C LEU A 90 6.37 -1.00 10.94
N ILE A 91 5.37 -0.13 10.76
CA ILE A 91 3.98 -0.54 10.49
C ILE A 91 3.90 -1.25 9.13
N GLY A 92 4.54 -0.70 8.09
CA GLY A 92 4.65 -1.33 6.77
C GLY A 92 5.32 -2.70 6.81
N ASP A 93 6.34 -2.85 7.64
CA ASP A 93 7.03 -4.12 7.90
C ASP A 93 6.19 -5.10 8.73
N GLY A 94 5.01 -4.71 9.20
CA GLY A 94 4.08 -5.55 9.97
C GLY A 94 4.40 -5.69 11.45
N VAL A 95 5.15 -4.75 12.05
CA VAL A 95 5.49 -4.79 13.49
C VAL A 95 4.23 -4.74 14.36
N VAL A 96 3.24 -3.90 14.00
CA VAL A 96 1.98 -3.82 14.77
C VAL A 96 1.21 -5.14 14.71
N ASP A 97 1.28 -5.87 13.61
CA ASP A 97 0.58 -7.15 13.46
C ASP A 97 1.24 -8.25 14.29
N ARG A 98 2.57 -8.22 14.45
CA ARG A 98 3.33 -9.25 15.18
C ARG A 98 3.50 -8.95 16.67
N GLU A 99 3.75 -7.69 17.02
CA GLU A 99 4.16 -7.28 18.37
C GLU A 99 3.18 -6.27 19.00
N GLY A 100 2.12 -5.91 18.28
CA GLY A 100 1.15 -4.91 18.72
C GLY A 100 1.71 -3.49 18.77
N VAL A 101 0.88 -2.57 19.28
CA VAL A 101 1.30 -1.18 19.55
C VAL A 101 2.42 -1.10 20.60
N PRO A 102 2.45 -1.94 21.67
CA PRO A 102 3.56 -1.95 22.62
C PRO A 102 4.90 -2.26 21.97
N GLY A 103 4.98 -3.27 21.08
CA GLY A 103 6.23 -3.60 20.38
C GLY A 103 6.70 -2.49 19.44
N LEU A 104 5.77 -1.87 18.70
CA LEU A 104 6.08 -0.68 17.91
C LEU A 104 6.69 0.43 18.78
N ALA A 105 6.07 0.70 19.93
CA ALA A 105 6.52 1.75 20.84
C ALA A 105 7.91 1.45 21.44
N GLY A 106 8.14 0.19 21.85
CA GLY A 106 9.44 -0.29 22.33
C GLY A 106 10.56 -0.11 21.30
N ARG A 107 10.32 -0.48 20.03
CA ARG A 107 11.30 -0.29 18.92
C ARG A 107 11.58 1.18 18.61
N LEU A 108 10.62 2.06 18.87
CA LEU A 108 10.78 3.50 18.68
C LEU A 108 11.45 4.19 19.88
N GLY A 109 11.44 3.56 21.06
CA GLY A 109 11.93 4.16 22.30
C GLY A 109 10.95 5.12 22.97
N TYR A 110 9.64 4.92 22.76
CA TYR A 110 8.58 5.79 23.28
C TYR A 110 7.47 4.98 23.96
N SER A 111 6.63 5.65 24.75
CA SER A 111 5.38 5.04 25.23
C SER A 111 4.35 4.90 24.11
N ALA A 112 3.48 3.89 24.19
CA ALA A 112 2.39 3.69 23.23
C ALA A 112 1.48 4.93 23.11
N ARG A 113 1.25 5.66 24.21
CA ARG A 113 0.45 6.89 24.22
C ARG A 113 1.12 8.03 23.43
N GLN A 114 2.44 8.18 23.53
CA GLN A 114 3.17 9.18 22.76
C GLN A 114 3.13 8.86 21.27
N VAL A 115 3.37 7.59 20.90
CA VAL A 115 3.29 7.14 19.50
C VAL A 115 1.88 7.36 18.95
N GLN A 116 0.85 6.95 19.69
CA GLN A 116 -0.55 7.19 19.31
C GLN A 116 -0.83 8.67 19.03
N ARG A 117 -0.40 9.56 19.93
CA ARG A 117 -0.63 11.00 19.81
C ARG A 117 0.09 11.59 18.60
N GLN A 118 1.37 11.26 18.41
CA GLN A 118 2.17 11.77 17.30
C GLN A 118 1.61 11.31 15.95
N LEU A 119 1.31 10.02 15.79
CA LEU A 119 0.74 9.50 14.55
C LEU A 119 -0.65 10.09 14.28
N THR A 120 -1.49 10.23 15.31
CA THR A 120 -2.82 10.84 15.12
C THR A 120 -2.71 12.31 14.71
N ALA A 121 -1.77 13.06 15.30
CA ALA A 121 -1.57 14.47 14.99
C ALA A 121 -1.03 14.69 13.56
N GLU A 122 -0.06 13.90 13.10
CA GLU A 122 0.58 14.09 11.79
C GLU A 122 -0.14 13.34 10.66
N LEU A 123 -0.62 12.13 10.93
CA LEU A 123 -1.17 11.22 9.91
C LEU A 123 -2.70 11.10 9.96
N GLY A 124 -3.35 11.79 10.90
CA GLY A 124 -4.80 11.73 11.10
C GLY A 124 -5.32 10.37 11.56
N ALA A 125 -4.42 9.44 11.90
CA ALA A 125 -4.76 8.06 12.24
C ALA A 125 -3.74 7.46 13.21
N GLY A 126 -4.22 6.64 14.15
CA GLY A 126 -3.35 5.90 15.09
C GLY A 126 -2.72 4.65 14.46
N PRO A 127 -1.74 4.02 15.15
CA PRO A 127 -1.03 2.84 14.68
C PRO A 127 -1.95 1.68 14.24
N VAL A 128 -3.01 1.39 15.00
CA VAL A 128 -3.94 0.31 14.67
C VAL A 128 -4.70 0.58 13.37
N ALA A 129 -5.11 1.83 13.14
CA ALA A 129 -5.81 2.22 11.92
C ALA A 129 -4.88 2.19 10.69
N LEU A 130 -3.63 2.64 10.87
CA LEU A 130 -2.58 2.56 9.84
C LEU A 130 -2.27 1.11 9.47
N ALA A 131 -2.07 0.23 10.47
CA ALA A 131 -1.86 -1.19 10.25
C ALA A 131 -3.08 -1.84 9.55
N ARG A 132 -4.30 -1.50 9.97
CA ARG A 132 -5.54 -1.99 9.33
C ARG A 132 -5.61 -1.59 7.85
N ALA A 133 -5.27 -0.34 7.51
CA ALA A 133 -5.23 0.11 6.12
C ALA A 133 -4.19 -0.67 5.31
N GLN A 134 -2.99 -0.90 5.87
CA GLN A 134 -1.94 -1.70 5.24
C GLN A 134 -2.39 -3.14 5.00
N ARG A 135 -2.93 -3.83 6.01
CA ARG A 135 -3.47 -5.19 5.88
C ARG A 135 -4.52 -5.29 4.77
N SER A 136 -5.41 -4.30 4.71
CA SER A 136 -6.48 -4.25 3.71
C SER A 136 -5.94 -4.05 2.29
N HIS A 137 -4.84 -3.30 2.15
CA HIS A 137 -4.15 -3.14 0.87
C HIS A 137 -3.46 -4.45 0.46
N THR A 138 -2.66 -5.06 1.34
CA THR A 138 -2.00 -6.36 1.12
C THR A 138 -3.01 -7.43 0.70
N ALA A 139 -4.11 -7.55 1.45
CA ALA A 139 -5.21 -8.46 1.15
C ALA A 139 -5.77 -8.26 -0.27
N ARG A 140 -6.00 -7.01 -0.67
CA ARG A 140 -6.50 -6.71 -2.01
C ARG A 140 -5.50 -7.13 -3.08
N VAL A 141 -4.22 -6.80 -2.92
CA VAL A 141 -3.18 -7.20 -3.88
C VAL A 141 -3.19 -8.72 -4.03
N LEU A 142 -3.19 -9.46 -2.93
CA LEU A 142 -3.23 -10.92 -2.97
C LEU A 142 -4.53 -11.44 -3.63
N LEU A 143 -5.70 -10.90 -3.26
CA LEU A 143 -6.98 -11.32 -3.85
C LEU A 143 -7.05 -11.11 -5.36
N GLN A 144 -6.40 -10.05 -5.86
CA GLN A 144 -6.49 -9.63 -7.26
C GLN A 144 -5.34 -10.12 -8.13
N THR A 145 -4.26 -10.66 -7.54
CA THR A 145 -3.06 -11.03 -8.30
C THR A 145 -2.62 -12.47 -8.10
N THR A 146 -3.19 -13.18 -7.11
CA THR A 146 -2.81 -14.56 -6.80
C THR A 146 -4.02 -15.49 -6.77
N PRO A 147 -3.82 -16.79 -7.02
CA PRO A 147 -4.87 -17.80 -6.88
C PRO A 147 -5.03 -18.33 -5.45
N LEU A 148 -4.31 -17.78 -4.46
CA LEU A 148 -4.31 -18.31 -3.08
C LEU A 148 -5.72 -18.41 -2.48
N PRO A 149 -6.02 -19.41 -1.64
CA PRO A 149 -7.29 -19.48 -0.93
C PRO A 149 -7.58 -18.20 -0.13
N VAL A 150 -8.85 -17.77 -0.10
CA VAL A 150 -9.24 -16.52 0.58
C VAL A 150 -8.88 -16.55 2.08
N THR A 151 -8.97 -17.73 2.70
CA THR A 151 -8.57 -17.97 4.09
C THR A 151 -7.07 -17.76 4.30
N GLU A 152 -6.22 -18.29 3.42
CA GLU A 152 -4.77 -18.07 3.46
C GLU A 152 -4.43 -16.60 3.28
N ILE A 153 -5.10 -15.90 2.35
CA ILE A 153 -4.90 -14.47 2.14
C ILE A 153 -5.24 -13.66 3.39
N ALA A 154 -6.29 -14.01 4.13
CA ALA A 154 -6.66 -13.31 5.34
C ALA A 154 -5.50 -13.33 6.36
N PHE A 155 -4.93 -14.50 6.61
CA PHE A 155 -3.81 -14.64 7.55
C PHE A 155 -2.50 -14.08 7.00
N ALA A 156 -2.20 -14.29 5.72
CA ALA A 156 -1.01 -13.74 5.06
C ALA A 156 -1.02 -12.20 5.03
N ALA A 157 -2.21 -11.59 4.96
CA ALA A 157 -2.39 -10.14 5.06
C ALA A 157 -2.38 -9.62 6.51
N GLY A 158 -2.14 -10.47 7.51
CA GLY A 158 -2.00 -10.08 8.92
C GLY A 158 -3.30 -10.01 9.73
N PHE A 159 -4.43 -10.52 9.21
CA PHE A 159 -5.66 -10.54 9.99
C PHE A 159 -5.66 -11.70 10.99
N ALA A 160 -6.14 -11.43 12.22
CA ALA A 160 -6.24 -12.45 13.27
C ALA A 160 -7.40 -13.43 13.04
N SER A 161 -8.40 -13.05 12.23
CA SER A 161 -9.52 -13.93 11.89
C SER A 161 -10.12 -13.61 10.53
N VAL A 162 -10.71 -14.64 9.90
CA VAL A 162 -11.46 -14.52 8.64
C VAL A 162 -12.68 -13.60 8.79
N ARG A 163 -13.33 -13.58 9.95
CA ARG A 163 -14.46 -12.67 10.22
C ARG A 163 -14.02 -11.21 10.16
N GLN A 164 -12.97 -10.85 10.91
CA GLN A 164 -12.44 -9.48 10.92
C GLN A 164 -11.96 -9.04 9.54
N PHE A 165 -11.34 -9.96 8.79
CA PHE A 165 -10.96 -9.77 7.41
C PHE A 165 -12.17 -9.44 6.54
N ASN A 166 -13.21 -10.28 6.55
CA ASN A 166 -14.43 -10.07 5.77
C ASN A 166 -15.09 -8.72 6.08
N ASP A 167 -15.21 -8.37 7.37
CA ASP A 167 -15.81 -7.12 7.83
C ASP A 167 -15.00 -5.90 7.35
N THR A 168 -13.68 -5.99 7.44
CA THR A 168 -12.77 -4.90 7.02
C THR A 168 -12.77 -4.70 5.51
N ILE A 169 -12.70 -5.77 4.72
CA ILE A 169 -12.75 -5.69 3.26
C ILE A 169 -14.10 -5.10 2.81
N ARG A 170 -15.20 -5.52 3.44
CA ARG A 170 -16.53 -4.97 3.17
C ARG A 170 -16.61 -3.49 3.52
N GLN A 171 -16.08 -3.08 4.67
CA GLN A 171 -16.10 -1.68 5.10
C GLN A 171 -15.29 -0.78 4.15
N ILE A 172 -14.07 -1.18 3.78
CA ILE A 172 -13.16 -0.31 3.00
C ILE A 172 -13.50 -0.32 1.51
N TYR A 173 -13.91 -1.46 0.95
CA TYR A 173 -14.11 -1.62 -0.49
C TYR A 173 -15.57 -1.76 -0.92
N ALA A 174 -16.51 -1.85 0.02
CA ALA A 174 -17.92 -2.15 -0.24
C ALA A 174 -18.14 -3.42 -1.09
N ARG A 175 -17.28 -4.43 -0.87
CA ARG A 175 -17.28 -5.73 -1.57
C ARG A 175 -16.91 -6.86 -0.62
N THR A 176 -17.37 -8.06 -0.92
CA THR A 176 -16.83 -9.27 -0.28
C THR A 176 -15.45 -9.61 -0.89
N PRO A 177 -14.59 -10.36 -0.19
CA PRO A 177 -13.32 -10.82 -0.75
C PRO A 177 -13.46 -11.53 -2.10
N SER A 178 -14.45 -12.42 -2.24
CA SER A 178 -14.72 -13.14 -3.49
C SER A 178 -15.16 -12.21 -4.62
N ALA A 179 -15.99 -11.21 -4.34
CA ALA A 179 -16.38 -10.22 -5.34
C ALA A 179 -15.18 -9.35 -5.77
N LEU A 180 -14.32 -8.97 -4.82
CA LEU A 180 -13.11 -8.18 -5.12
C LEU A 180 -12.11 -8.96 -6.00
N ARG A 181 -12.03 -10.29 -5.80
CA ARG A 181 -11.29 -11.20 -6.68
C ARG A 181 -11.91 -11.28 -8.07
N ALA A 182 -13.22 -11.46 -8.17
CA ALA A 182 -13.92 -11.54 -9.45
C ALA A 182 -13.75 -10.26 -10.30
N GLU A 183 -13.69 -9.08 -9.66
CA GLU A 183 -13.43 -7.81 -10.35
C GLU A 183 -12.03 -7.75 -11.02
N ALA A 184 -11.07 -8.59 -10.62
CA ALA A 184 -9.76 -8.70 -11.28
C ALA A 184 -9.78 -9.58 -12.54
N GLY A 185 -10.82 -10.40 -12.72
CA GLY A 185 -10.96 -11.37 -13.81
C GLY A 185 -11.12 -10.79 -15.22
N THR A 186 -11.09 -9.45 -15.39
CA THR A 186 -11.20 -8.78 -16.69
C THR A 186 -9.85 -8.44 -17.35
N GLY A 187 -8.71 -8.81 -16.74
CA GLY A 187 -7.39 -8.44 -17.26
C GLY A 187 -6.21 -9.37 -16.93
N LEU A 188 -6.47 -10.60 -16.48
CA LEU A 188 -5.43 -11.58 -16.21
C LEU A 188 -5.48 -12.66 -17.30
N GLY A 189 -4.67 -12.46 -18.34
CA GLY A 189 -4.25 -13.58 -19.18
C GLY A 189 -3.72 -14.69 -18.29
N GLY A 190 -4.32 -15.88 -18.41
CA GLY A 190 -3.93 -17.12 -17.75
C GLY A 190 -2.58 -17.62 -18.22
N GLY A 191 -1.55 -16.78 -18.15
CA GLY A 191 -0.17 -17.18 -18.32
C GLY A 191 0.25 -17.95 -17.08
N ARG A 192 0.01 -19.26 -17.09
CA ARG A 192 0.77 -20.22 -16.28
C ARG A 192 2.24 -19.99 -16.63
N ARG A 193 2.96 -19.21 -15.81
CA ARG A 193 4.42 -19.14 -15.91
C ARG A 193 4.96 -20.38 -15.23
N GLU A 194 5.12 -21.41 -16.05
CA GLU A 194 5.87 -22.62 -15.76
C GLU A 194 7.31 -22.17 -15.44
N GLY A 195 7.70 -22.19 -14.16
CA GLY A 195 9.06 -21.76 -13.77
C GLY A 195 9.37 -21.60 -12.29
N LEU A 196 8.40 -21.32 -11.42
CA LEU A 196 8.66 -21.22 -9.97
C LEU A 196 7.85 -22.27 -9.21
N ARG A 197 8.50 -23.37 -8.82
CA ARG A 197 7.89 -24.41 -7.96
C ARG A 197 7.66 -23.94 -6.51
N ALA A 198 8.19 -22.78 -6.13
CA ALA A 198 7.94 -22.10 -4.86
C ALA A 198 7.98 -20.57 -5.06
N GLY A 199 6.91 -19.86 -4.69
CA GLY A 199 6.85 -18.39 -4.76
C GLY A 199 5.43 -17.85 -4.97
N ILE A 200 5.22 -16.58 -4.62
CA ILE A 200 3.94 -15.87 -4.83
C ILE A 200 4.15 -14.89 -6.00
N PRO A 201 3.65 -15.18 -7.22
CA PRO A 201 3.72 -14.23 -8.31
C PRO A 201 2.79 -13.04 -8.00
N LEU A 202 3.34 -11.83 -8.03
CA LEU A 202 2.59 -10.60 -7.76
C LEU A 202 2.65 -9.68 -8.97
N ARG A 203 1.53 -9.01 -9.25
CA ARG A 203 1.49 -7.88 -10.18
C ARG A 203 1.33 -6.60 -9.38
N LEU A 204 2.40 -5.81 -9.31
CA LEU A 204 2.38 -4.53 -8.61
C LEU A 204 1.95 -3.42 -9.57
N ALA A 205 1.14 -2.49 -9.06
CA ALA A 205 0.80 -1.29 -9.82
C ALA A 205 2.04 -0.39 -9.91
N HIS A 206 2.42 0.01 -11.13
CA HIS A 206 3.47 1.00 -11.34
C HIS A 206 2.88 2.34 -11.78
N ARG A 207 3.63 3.42 -11.55
CA ARG A 207 3.34 4.76 -12.08
C ARG A 207 4.44 5.17 -13.04
N GLY A 208 4.07 5.58 -14.25
CA GLY A 208 5.01 6.07 -15.24
C GLY A 208 5.31 7.58 -15.08
N PRO A 209 6.34 8.09 -15.79
CA PRO A 209 7.30 7.33 -16.59
C PRO A 209 8.28 6.57 -15.68
N TYR A 210 8.53 5.30 -15.99
CA TYR A 210 9.46 4.44 -15.26
C TYR A 210 10.57 4.02 -16.22
N ALA A 211 11.78 4.51 -15.99
CA ALA A 211 12.93 4.23 -16.84
C ALA A 211 13.51 2.85 -16.52
N THR A 212 12.74 1.79 -16.83
CA THR A 212 13.04 0.40 -16.48
C THR A 212 14.45 -0.01 -16.89
N ALA A 213 14.83 0.25 -18.15
CA ALA A 213 16.14 -0.12 -18.67
C ALA A 213 17.28 0.50 -17.84
N ALA A 214 17.28 1.84 -17.71
CA ALA A 214 18.30 2.56 -16.97
C ALA A 214 18.36 2.17 -15.48
N LEU A 215 17.21 1.89 -14.85
CA LEU A 215 17.20 1.43 -13.47
C LEU A 215 17.83 0.04 -13.34
N PHE A 216 17.50 -0.90 -14.23
CA PHE A 216 18.09 -2.24 -14.21
C PHE A 216 19.55 -2.23 -14.67
N ASP A 217 19.99 -1.22 -15.44
CA ASP A 217 21.41 -0.90 -15.69
C ASP A 217 22.13 -0.50 -14.40
N LEU A 218 21.55 0.43 -13.64
CA LEU A 218 22.10 0.85 -12.36
C LEU A 218 22.17 -0.33 -11.36
N LEU A 219 21.07 -1.08 -11.21
CA LEU A 219 21.02 -2.24 -10.31
C LEU A 219 22.02 -3.33 -10.71
N ALA A 220 22.28 -3.52 -12.00
CA ALA A 220 23.29 -4.47 -12.46
C ALA A 220 24.72 -3.99 -12.12
N ALA A 221 24.99 -2.69 -12.29
CA ALA A 221 26.29 -2.10 -12.00
C ALA A 221 26.61 -2.03 -10.50
N GLU A 222 25.58 -1.84 -9.66
CA GLU A 222 25.72 -1.69 -8.20
C GLU A 222 25.37 -2.95 -7.40
N ALA A 223 25.18 -4.10 -8.07
CA ALA A 223 24.72 -5.33 -7.43
C ALA A 223 25.67 -5.77 -6.31
N VAL A 224 25.13 -5.93 -5.09
CA VAL A 224 25.91 -6.42 -3.96
C VAL A 224 26.10 -7.93 -4.07
N ALA A 225 27.35 -8.37 -4.27
CA ALA A 225 27.70 -9.77 -4.43
C ALA A 225 27.11 -10.65 -3.31
N ARG A 226 26.49 -11.77 -3.71
CA ARG A 226 25.79 -12.76 -2.85
C ARG A 226 24.48 -12.28 -2.20
N ILE A 227 24.12 -11.00 -2.32
CA ILE A 227 22.83 -10.47 -1.83
C ILE A 227 21.89 -10.24 -3.00
N GLU A 228 22.42 -9.73 -4.11
CA GLU A 228 21.71 -9.30 -5.29
C GLU A 228 22.30 -10.00 -6.53
N GLU A 229 21.43 -10.34 -7.46
CA GLU A 229 21.77 -10.96 -8.73
C GLU A 229 20.98 -10.25 -9.83
N VAL A 230 21.65 -9.88 -10.93
CA VAL A 230 20.98 -9.39 -12.13
C VAL A 230 21.35 -10.27 -13.30
N ALA A 231 20.34 -10.87 -13.93
CA ALA A 231 20.50 -11.78 -15.06
C ALA A 231 19.82 -11.23 -16.31
N GLY A 232 20.29 -11.63 -17.50
CA GLY A 232 19.73 -11.23 -18.78
C GLY A 232 20.43 -10.02 -19.43
N THR A 233 19.96 -9.65 -20.62
CA THR A 233 20.50 -8.54 -21.43
C THR A 233 19.80 -7.22 -21.13
N PRO A 234 20.44 -6.05 -21.35
CA PRO A 234 19.78 -4.75 -21.26
C PRO A 234 18.42 -4.73 -21.98
N GLY A 235 17.39 -4.21 -21.32
CA GLY A 235 16.01 -4.21 -21.82
C GLY A 235 15.17 -5.45 -21.50
N SER A 236 15.78 -6.53 -21.01
CA SER A 236 15.09 -7.76 -20.61
C SER A 236 15.76 -8.44 -19.40
N ARG A 237 16.11 -7.64 -18.39
CA ARG A 237 16.82 -8.13 -17.19
C ARG A 237 15.85 -8.58 -16.12
N THR A 238 16.24 -9.61 -15.40
CA THR A 238 15.62 -10.00 -14.14
C THR A 238 16.53 -9.59 -12.99
N TYR A 239 16.02 -8.77 -12.09
CA TYR A 239 16.66 -8.41 -10.83
C TYR A 239 16.18 -9.35 -9.72
N ARG A 240 17.10 -9.92 -8.94
CA ARG A 240 16.81 -10.75 -7.78
C ARG A 240 17.54 -10.24 -6.56
N ARG A 241 16.90 -10.36 -5.40
CA ARG A 241 17.55 -10.09 -4.12
C ARG A 241 17.07 -11.03 -3.02
N THR A 242 17.97 -11.30 -2.08
CA THR A 242 17.61 -11.94 -0.83
C THR A 242 16.86 -10.97 0.09
N LEU A 243 15.93 -11.52 0.87
CA LEU A 243 15.14 -10.83 1.88
C LEU A 243 15.31 -11.54 3.21
N ARG A 244 15.46 -10.76 4.28
CA ARG A 244 15.33 -11.28 5.65
C ARG A 244 13.87 -11.24 6.05
N LEU A 245 13.25 -12.40 6.20
CA LEU A 245 11.87 -12.55 6.63
C LEU A 245 11.83 -12.96 8.12
N PRO A 246 10.68 -12.80 8.81
CA PRO A 246 10.57 -13.18 10.22
C PRO A 246 10.90 -14.64 10.52
N TYR A 247 10.67 -15.55 9.57
CA TYR A 247 10.81 -17.00 9.74
C TYR A 247 11.92 -17.62 8.87
N GLY A 248 12.80 -16.80 8.29
CA GLY A 248 13.89 -17.29 7.44
C GLY A 248 14.28 -16.29 6.35
N SER A 249 14.93 -16.80 5.30
CA SER A 249 15.31 -16.00 4.14
C SER A 249 14.33 -16.22 2.99
N GLY A 250 14.06 -15.16 2.23
CA GLY A 250 13.28 -15.22 1.01
C GLY A 250 14.06 -14.67 -0.18
N LEU A 251 13.55 -14.93 -1.38
CA LEU A 251 14.05 -14.33 -2.62
C LEU A 251 12.92 -13.51 -3.25
N ALA A 252 13.19 -12.27 -3.62
CA ALA A 252 12.33 -11.47 -4.47
C ALA A 252 12.95 -11.38 -5.87
N SER A 253 12.12 -11.53 -6.90
CA SER A 253 12.51 -11.43 -8.30
C SER A 253 11.58 -10.45 -9.01
N VAL A 254 12.14 -9.58 -9.82
CA VAL A 254 11.40 -8.62 -10.67
C VAL A 254 11.99 -8.70 -12.07
N ASP A 255 11.11 -8.87 -13.06
CA ASP A 255 11.43 -8.84 -14.49
C ASP A 255 11.15 -7.45 -15.08
#